data_AF-A0AAN7AS03-F1
#
_entry.id   AF-A0AAN7AS03-F1
#
_cell.length_a   1.000
_cell.length_b   1.000
_cell.length_c   1.000
_cell.angle_alpha   90.00
_cell.angle_beta   90.00
_cell.angle_gamma   90.00
#
_symmetry.space_group_name_H-M   'P 1'
#
loop_
_entity.id
_entity.type
_entity.pdbx_description
1 polymer ?
#
loop_
_entity_poly.entity_id
_entity_poly.type
_entity_poly.pdbx_seq_one_letter_code
_entity_poly.pdbx_strand_id
1 'polypeptide(L)' 'MPELRENPKQRDVVGDAAQENALQAPEEISNQARGHKANLSNPNTSEESKENSRQKLEELGGENAFFSKDSK' A
#
# COMPACT_ATOMS: atom_id res chain seq x y z
N MET A 1 -18.10 46.11 4.51
CA MET A 1 -16.71 45.78 4.14
C MET A 1 -16.48 44.31 4.46
N PRO A 2 -16.33 43.43 3.45
CA PRO A 2 -16.13 42.00 3.67
C PRO A 2 -14.63 41.69 3.73
N GLU A 3 -14.13 41.19 4.85
CA GLU A 3 -12.92 40.38 4.84
C GLU A 3 -13.35 38.92 4.71
N LEU A 4 -13.29 38.44 3.46
CA LEU A 4 -13.35 37.02 3.13
C LEU A 4 -12.14 36.38 3.84
N ARG A 5 -12.39 35.69 4.95
CA ARG A 5 -11.38 34.85 5.59
C ARG A 5 -10.97 33.80 4.57
N GLU A 6 -9.72 33.90 4.13
CA GLU A 6 -9.12 32.96 3.20
C GLU A 6 -9.29 31.55 3.76
N ASN A 7 -9.95 30.70 2.98
CA ASN A 7 -10.13 29.31 3.29
C ASN A 7 -8.78 28.62 3.01
N PRO A 8 -8.03 28.16 4.02
CA PRO A 8 -6.76 27.50 3.76
C PRO A 8 -7.05 26.24 2.95
N LYS A 9 -6.52 26.24 1.71
CA LYS A 9 -6.48 25.10 0.80
C LYS A 9 -6.12 23.85 1.60
N GLN A 10 -7.06 22.92 1.60
CA GLN A 10 -6.87 21.47 1.57
C GLN A 10 -5.68 21.00 2.40
N ARG A 11 -5.97 20.51 3.61
CA ARG A 11 -5.10 19.57 4.33
C ARG A 11 -4.55 18.57 3.33
N ASP A 12 -3.26 18.68 3.04
CA ASP A 12 -2.50 17.64 2.38
C ASP A 12 -2.66 16.41 3.26
N VAL A 13 -3.51 15.48 2.81
CA VAL A 13 -3.57 14.13 3.36
C VAL A 13 -2.26 13.51 2.92
N VAL A 14 -1.22 13.73 3.72
CA VAL A 14 0.02 12.98 3.64
C VAL A 14 -0.41 11.53 3.80
N GLY A 15 -0.39 10.79 2.70
CA GLY A 15 -0.67 9.37 2.64
C GLY A 15 0.41 8.63 3.39
N ASP A 16 0.31 8.66 4.71
CA ASP A 16 1.14 7.95 5.67
C ASP A 16 0.74 6.47 5.63
N ALA A 17 1.18 5.79 4.57
CA ALA A 17 1.11 4.33 4.45
C ALA A 17 2.38 3.78 3.80
N ALA A 18 3.49 4.51 3.91
CA ALA A 18 4.79 4.03 3.51
C ALA A 18 5.61 3.67 4.76
N GLN A 19 5.61 2.35 5.01
CA GLN A 19 6.84 1.62 5.28
C GLN A 19 7.41 1.66 6.71
N GLU A 20 6.71 1.02 7.64
CA GLU A 20 7.31 0.56 8.89
C GLU A 20 8.07 -0.77 8.64
N ASN A 21 9.40 -0.66 8.69
CA ASN A 21 10.37 -1.63 9.22
C ASN A 21 10.71 -2.91 8.40
N ALA A 22 11.89 -2.86 7.77
CA ALA A 22 12.52 -3.83 6.88
C ALA A 22 13.10 -5.09 7.56
N LEU A 23 12.35 -5.75 8.45
CA LEU A 23 12.73 -7.05 9.04
C LEU A 23 11.55 -8.05 9.04
N GLN A 24 10.66 -7.93 8.05
CA GLN A 24 9.43 -8.69 8.02
C GLN A 24 9.71 -10.16 7.71
N ALA A 25 9.24 -11.03 8.59
CA ALA A 25 9.34 -12.47 8.43
C ALA A 25 8.74 -12.89 7.07
N PRO A 26 9.20 -13.99 6.44
CA PRO A 26 8.64 -14.46 5.16
C PRO A 26 7.11 -14.65 5.20
N GLU A 27 6.55 -14.92 6.38
CA GLU A 27 5.10 -14.97 6.60
C GLU A 27 4.41 -13.62 6.38
N GLU A 28 5.00 -12.53 6.86
CA GLU A 28 4.45 -11.17 6.73
C GLU A 28 4.45 -10.72 5.27
N ILE A 29 5.52 -11.02 4.52
CA ILE A 29 5.62 -10.72 3.08
C ILE A 29 4.47 -11.41 2.32
N SER A 30 4.24 -12.70 2.59
CA SER A 30 3.11 -13.45 2.00
C SER A 30 1.75 -12.84 2.38
N ASN A 31 1.57 -12.43 3.64
CA ASN A 31 0.31 -11.82 4.09
C ASN A 31 0.05 -10.45 3.45
N GLN A 32 1.08 -9.62 3.32
CA GLN A 32 0.98 -8.33 2.63
C GLN A 32 0.69 -8.50 1.15
N ALA A 33 1.39 -9.43 0.47
CA ALA A 33 1.13 -9.73 -0.94
C ALA A 33 -0.34 -10.13 -1.15
N ARG A 34 -0.91 -10.97 -0.28
CA ARG A 34 -2.34 -11.31 -0.34
C ARG A 34 -3.24 -10.08 -0.14
N GLY A 35 -2.91 -9.19 0.80
CA GLY A 35 -3.65 -7.96 1.08
C GLY A 35 -3.66 -7.00 -0.11
N HIS A 36 -2.49 -6.71 -0.69
CA HIS A 36 -2.37 -5.87 -1.89
C HIS A 36 -3.11 -6.48 -3.08
N LYS A 37 -3.07 -7.81 -3.25
CA LYS A 37 -3.82 -8.50 -4.31
C LYS A 37 -5.33 -8.35 -4.14
N ALA A 38 -5.83 -8.44 -2.91
CA ALA A 38 -7.24 -8.18 -2.61
C ALA A 38 -7.61 -6.72 -2.92
N ASN A 39 -6.73 -5.78 -2.61
CA ASN A 39 -6.94 -4.37 -2.91
C ASN A 39 -7.07 -4.11 -4.42
N LEU A 40 -6.27 -4.79 -5.25
CA LEU A 40 -6.38 -4.72 -6.72
C LEU A 40 -7.71 -5.25 -7.26
N SER A 41 -8.25 -6.30 -6.64
CA SER A 41 -9.52 -6.91 -7.05
C SER A 41 -10.74 -6.16 -6.53
N ASN A 42 -10.58 -5.23 -5.59
CA ASN A 42 -11.69 -4.49 -5.01
C ASN A 42 -12.17 -3.40 -5.99
N PRO A 43 -13.42 -3.47 -6.49
CA PRO A 43 -13.95 -2.46 -7.42
C PRO A 43 -14.11 -1.08 -6.76
N ASN A 44 -14.15 -1.01 -5.43
CA ASN A 44 -14.28 0.26 -4.68
C ASN A 44 -12.94 0.95 -4.41
N THR A 45 -11.82 0.34 -4.78
CA THR A 45 -10.49 0.94 -4.59
C THR A 45 -10.19 1.93 -5.72
N SER A 46 -9.58 3.06 -5.38
CA SER A 46 -9.12 4.06 -6.37
C SER A 46 -7.98 3.54 -7.23
N GLU A 47 -7.84 4.08 -8.44
CA GLU A 47 -6.77 3.67 -9.36
C GLU A 47 -5.37 3.94 -8.80
N GLU A 48 -5.17 5.04 -8.08
CA GLU A 48 -3.91 5.35 -7.40
C GLU A 48 -3.54 4.31 -6.34
N SER A 49 -4.50 3.88 -5.52
CA SER A 49 -4.28 2.84 -4.51
C SER A 49 -3.99 1.48 -5.13
N LYS A 50 -4.61 1.18 -6.28
CA LYS A 50 -4.29 -0.03 -7.04
C LYS A 50 -2.87 0.04 -7.59
N GLU A 51 -2.47 1.17 -8.16
CA GLU A 51 -1.12 1.31 -8.71
C GLU A 51 -0.05 1.14 -7.63
N ASN A 52 -0.23 1.80 -6.48
CA ASN A 52 0.66 1.61 -5.34
C ASN A 52 0.70 0.15 -4.87
N SER A 53 -0.45 -0.53 -4.83
CA SER A 53 -0.51 -1.95 -4.44
C SER A 53 0.18 -2.88 -5.45
N ARG A 54 0.18 -2.56 -6.75
CA ARG A 54 0.95 -3.30 -7.76
C ARG A 54 2.44 -3.15 -7.53
N GLN A 55 2.92 -1.93 -7.35
CA GLN A 55 4.33 -1.65 -7.09
C GLN A 55 4.81 -2.36 -5.82
N LYS A 56 3.99 -2.34 -4.75
CA LYS A 56 4.31 -3.06 -3.51
C LYS A 56 4.36 -4.56 -3.70
N LEU A 57 3.42 -5.12 -4.44
CA LEU A 57 3.42 -6.55 -4.77
C LEU A 57 4.69 -6.98 -5.51
N GLU A 58 5.17 -6.15 -6.44
CA GLU A 58 6.39 -6.40 -7.20
C GLU A 58 7.63 -6.31 -6.30
N GLU A 59 7.73 -5.30 -5.44
CA GLU A 59 8.81 -5.15 -4.45
C GLU A 59 8.87 -6.30 -3.44
N LEU A 60 7.72 -6.85 -3.04
CA LEU A 60 7.62 -7.98 -2.11
C LEU A 60 8.05 -9.31 -2.76
N GLY A 61 8.37 -9.33 -4.06
CA GLY A 61 8.79 -10.51 -4.81
C GLY A 61 7.65 -11.19 -5.57
N GLY A 62 6.47 -10.57 -5.67
CA GLY A 62 5.34 -11.06 -6.44
C GLY A 62 4.93 -12.49 -6.06
N GLU A 63 5.04 -13.40 -7.02
CA GLU A 63 4.78 -14.83 -6.83
C GLU A 63 5.92 -15.57 -6.10
N ASN A 64 7.16 -15.04 -6.13
CA ASN A 64 8.31 -15.58 -5.39
C ASN A 64 8.24 -15.30 -3.88
N ALA A 65 7.44 -14.30 -3.45
CA ALA A 65 7.17 -13.98 -2.05
C ALA A 65 6.67 -15.19 -1.23
N PHE A 66 6.06 -16.17 -1.89
CA PHE A 66 5.48 -17.36 -1.27
C PHE A 66 6.45 -18.53 -1.13
N PHE A 67 7.56 -18.54 -1.86
CA PHE A 67 8.44 -19.71 -2.00
C PHE A 67 9.49 -19.88 -0.89
N SER A 68 9.73 -18.87 -0.05
CA SER A 68 10.72 -18.99 1.05
C SER A 68 10.28 -19.89 2.20
N LYS A 69 9.08 -20.50 2.14
CA LYS A 69 8.52 -21.31 3.23
C LYS A 69 8.89 -22.79 3.17
N ASP A 70 9.47 -23.27 2.06
CA ASP A 70 9.71 -24.71 1.84
C ASP A 70 11.10 -25.21 2.30
N SER A 71 11.94 -24.34 2.85
CA SER A 71 13.24 -24.74 3.43
C SER A 71 13.09 -25.03 4.93
N LYS A 72 12.46 -26.16 5.29
CA LYS A 72 12.47 -26.68 6.68
C LYS A 72 13.55 -27.75 6.85
#